data_AF-A0A4D4MFI8-F1
#
_entry.id   AF-A0A4D4MFI8-F1
#
_cell.length_a   1.000
_cell.length_b   1.000
_cell.length_c   1.000
_cell.angle_alpha   90.00
_cell.angle_beta   90.00
_cell.angle_gamma   90.00
#
_symmetry.space_group_name_H-M   'P 1'
#
loop_
_entity.id
_entity.type
_entity.pdbx_description
1 polymer ?
#
loop_
_entity_poly.entity_id
_entity_poly.type
_entity_poly.pdbx_seq_one_letter_code
_entity_poly.pdbx_strand_id
1 'polypeptide(L)'
;MLDPVRYPAAELAALYHQRWEIETAYYGLKVTLRGADRVLRSRTVDGVEQELYALLVLYQASRRAIAEAATTAHLDPDRLSLTTALHTARLTVITARTSDPAGLVSSLVHVRNLAPVRRRSRTSPRCVKRTLSPYAYNKTKGSVGHKTTVTTDVTLLTSTASP
;
A
#
# COMPACT_ATOMS: atom_id res chain seq x y z
N MET A 1 -29.76 -4.72 -9.80
CA MET A 1 -30.32 -4.78 -8.43
C MET A 1 -31.30 -3.62 -8.28
N LEU A 2 -32.56 -3.89 -7.94
CA LEU A 2 -33.63 -2.87 -7.89
C LEU A 2 -34.38 -2.85 -6.54
N ASP A 3 -33.98 -3.68 -5.58
CA ASP A 3 -34.61 -3.75 -4.25
C ASP A 3 -33.82 -2.90 -3.24
N PRO A 4 -34.33 -1.72 -2.84
CA PRO A 4 -33.65 -0.82 -1.91
C PRO A 4 -33.72 -1.28 -0.45
N VAL A 5 -34.62 -2.20 -0.09
CA VAL A 5 -34.71 -2.75 1.27
C VAL A 5 -33.63 -3.81 1.47
N ARG A 6 -33.41 -4.64 0.44
CA ARG A 6 -32.37 -5.67 0.46
C ARG A 6 -30.96 -5.14 0.16
N TYR A 7 -30.85 -4.04 -0.57
CA TYR A 7 -29.57 -3.41 -0.93
C TYR A 7 -29.58 -1.91 -0.63
N PRO A 8 -29.34 -1.52 0.64
CA PRO A 8 -29.31 -0.12 1.04
C PRO A 8 -28.29 0.67 0.22
N ALA A 9 -28.66 1.88 -0.21
CA ALA A 9 -27.81 2.71 -1.06
C ALA A 9 -26.44 3.02 -0.44
N ALA A 10 -26.38 3.17 0.89
CA ALA A 10 -25.13 3.42 1.62
C ALA A 10 -24.16 2.24 1.54
N GLU A 11 -24.65 1.01 1.65
CA GLU A 11 -23.83 -0.20 1.54
C GLU A 11 -23.33 -0.40 0.11
N LEU A 12 -24.20 -0.16 -0.89
CA LEU A 12 -23.80 -0.18 -2.29
C LEU A 12 -22.74 0.88 -2.61
N ALA A 13 -22.87 2.09 -2.06
CA ALA A 13 -21.87 3.14 -2.22
C ALA A 13 -20.53 2.77 -1.56
N ALA A 14 -20.56 2.16 -0.36
CA ALA A 14 -19.38 1.68 0.33
C ALA A 14 -18.68 0.54 -0.45
N LEU A 15 -19.44 -0.44 -0.94
CA LEU A 15 -18.92 -1.52 -1.79
C LEU A 15 -18.36 -0.99 -3.10
N TYR A 16 -19.01 0.02 -3.69
CA TYR A 16 -18.49 0.67 -4.89
C TYR A 16 -17.15 1.36 -4.60
N HIS A 17 -17.00 2.02 -3.45
CA HIS A 17 -15.72 2.56 -3.01
C HIS A 17 -14.67 1.47 -2.79
N GLN A 18 -15.02 0.36 -2.14
CA GLN A 18 -14.12 -0.79 -1.97
C GLN A 18 -13.73 -1.41 -3.32
N ARG A 19 -14.59 -1.38 -4.34
CA ARG A 19 -14.22 -1.87 -5.67
C ARG A 19 -13.04 -1.09 -6.26
N TRP A 20 -12.92 0.21 -5.99
CA TRP A 20 -11.76 0.99 -6.44
C TRP A 20 -10.45 0.56 -5.77
N GLU A 21 -10.48 -0.17 -4.65
CA GLU A 21 -9.29 -0.80 -4.06
C GLU A 21 -8.63 -1.79 -5.03
N ILE A 22 -9.39 -2.39 -5.97
CA ILE A 22 -8.82 -3.29 -6.97
C ILE A 22 -7.84 -2.57 -7.90
N GLU A 23 -8.06 -1.27 -8.16
CA GLU A 23 -7.12 -0.47 -8.95
C GLU A 23 -5.81 -0.28 -8.21
N THR A 24 -5.87 -0.08 -6.89
CA THR A 24 -4.70 -0.05 -6.01
C THR A 24 -3.98 -1.39 -6.01
N ALA A 25 -4.71 -2.51 -6.06
CA ALA A 25 -4.13 -3.84 -6.18
C ALA A 25 -3.40 -4.03 -7.51
N TYR A 26 -4.03 -3.66 -8.64
CA TYR A 26 -3.40 -3.70 -9.96
C TYR A 26 -2.19 -2.78 -10.06
N TYR A 27 -2.26 -1.59 -9.47
CA TYR A 27 -1.13 -0.69 -9.37
C TYR A 27 0.01 -1.31 -8.57
N GLY A 28 -0.30 -1.94 -7.43
CA GLY A 28 0.66 -2.65 -6.60
C GLY A 28 1.40 -3.75 -7.36
N LEU A 29 0.68 -4.57 -8.13
CA LEU A 29 1.28 -5.62 -8.95
C LEU A 29 2.11 -5.03 -10.11
N LYS A 30 1.49 -4.17 -10.93
CA LYS A 30 2.05 -3.71 -12.20
C LYS A 30 3.14 -2.65 -12.03
N VAL A 31 3.07 -1.82 -11.01
CA VAL A 31 3.98 -0.68 -10.84
C VAL A 31 4.91 -0.89 -9.66
N THR A 32 4.36 -1.21 -8.48
CA THR A 32 5.17 -1.33 -7.26
C THR A 32 6.03 -2.58 -7.25
N LEU A 33 5.45 -3.75 -7.51
CA LEU A 33 6.16 -5.02 -7.44
C LEU A 33 7.01 -5.26 -8.69
N ARG A 34 6.44 -5.10 -9.89
CA ARG A 34 7.20 -5.25 -11.14
C ARG A 34 8.29 -4.19 -11.26
N GLY A 35 8.02 -2.96 -10.83
CA GLY A 35 8.83 -1.77 -11.11
C GLY A 35 8.35 -1.09 -12.40
N ALA A 36 8.26 0.26 -12.37
CA ALA A 36 7.64 1.06 -13.42
C ALA A 36 8.16 0.75 -14.84
N ASP A 37 9.47 0.50 -14.98
CA ASP A 37 10.15 0.33 -16.27
C ASP A 37 10.74 -1.07 -16.49
N ARG A 38 10.34 -2.06 -15.67
CA ARG A 38 10.81 -3.44 -15.84
C ARG A 38 9.92 -4.20 -16.82
N VAL A 39 10.54 -4.68 -17.89
CA VAL A 39 9.97 -5.65 -18.84
C VAL A 39 10.33 -7.07 -18.37
N LEU A 40 9.45 -8.02 -18.65
CA LEU A 40 9.75 -9.45 -18.47
C LEU A 40 10.97 -9.83 -19.33
N ARG A 41 11.87 -10.66 -18.80
CA ARG A 41 13.19 -10.89 -19.39
C ARG A 41 13.22 -12.06 -20.35
N SER A 42 12.37 -13.05 -20.13
CA SER A 42 12.28 -14.24 -20.95
C SER A 42 11.92 -13.90 -22.40
N ARG A 43 12.52 -14.66 -23.33
CA ARG A 43 12.24 -14.59 -24.78
C ARG A 43 11.39 -15.76 -25.27
N THR A 44 10.95 -16.64 -24.37
CA THR A 44 10.05 -17.76 -24.65
C THR A 44 8.71 -17.56 -23.95
N VAL A 45 7.63 -18.09 -24.52
CA VAL A 45 6.29 -18.01 -23.95
C VAL A 45 6.27 -18.63 -22.55
N ASP A 46 6.78 -19.86 -22.41
CA ASP A 46 6.81 -20.57 -21.12
C ASP A 46 7.57 -19.80 -20.03
N GLY A 47 8.71 -19.18 -20.38
CA GLY A 47 9.47 -18.39 -19.40
C GLY A 47 8.78 -17.06 -19.04
N VAL A 48 8.03 -16.47 -19.97
CA VAL A 48 7.20 -15.28 -19.69
C VAL A 48 6.05 -15.65 -18.73
N GLU A 49 5.41 -16.80 -18.94
CA GLU A 49 4.39 -17.32 -18.02
C GLU A 49 4.98 -17.56 -16.63
N GLN A 50 6.15 -18.20 -16.56
CA GLN A 50 6.85 -18.44 -15.29
C GLN A 50 7.15 -17.13 -14.54
N GLU A 51 7.65 -16.09 -15.23
CA GLU A 51 7.90 -14.79 -14.61
C GLU A 51 6.61 -14.13 -14.12
N LEU A 52 5.52 -14.23 -14.88
CA LEU A 52 4.21 -13.72 -14.48
C LEU A 52 3.70 -14.43 -13.23
N TYR A 53 3.77 -15.76 -13.18
CA TYR A 53 3.39 -16.54 -12.00
C TYR A 53 4.26 -16.20 -10.80
N ALA A 54 5.57 -16.02 -10.98
CA ALA A 54 6.46 -15.59 -9.90
C ALA A 54 6.05 -14.23 -9.30
N LEU A 55 5.69 -13.26 -10.16
CA LEU A 55 5.17 -11.96 -9.71
C LEU A 55 3.85 -12.10 -8.95
N LEU A 56 2.92 -12.92 -9.45
CA LEU A 56 1.64 -13.16 -8.78
C LEU A 56 1.83 -13.83 -7.41
N VAL A 57 2.69 -14.86 -7.33
CA VAL A 57 3.01 -15.54 -6.07
C VAL A 57 3.60 -14.56 -5.06
N LEU A 58 4.59 -13.76 -5.47
CA LEU A 58 5.22 -12.78 -4.58
C LEU A 58 4.25 -11.69 -4.11
N TYR A 59 3.35 -11.23 -5.01
CA TYR A 59 2.28 -10.31 -4.64
C TYR A 59 1.36 -10.91 -3.59
N GLN A 60 0.87 -12.13 -3.81
CA GLN A 60 -0.06 -12.78 -2.88
C GLN A 60 0.59 -13.12 -1.54
N ALA A 61 1.85 -13.59 -1.54
CA ALA A 61 2.60 -13.81 -0.31
C ALA A 61 2.75 -12.52 0.50
N SER A 62 3.07 -11.41 -0.17
CA SER A 62 3.20 -10.09 0.47
C SER A 62 1.86 -9.60 1.03
N ARG A 63 0.76 -9.75 0.28
CA ARG A 63 -0.60 -9.38 0.75
C ARG A 63 -1.04 -10.24 1.94
N ARG A 64 -0.72 -11.53 1.94
CA ARG A 64 -1.00 -12.42 3.07
C ARG A 64 -0.23 -12.01 4.32
N ALA A 65 1.08 -11.73 4.19
CA ALA A 65 1.89 -11.25 5.31
C ALA A 65 1.36 -9.92 5.88
N ILE A 66 0.94 -9.00 5.00
CA ILE A 66 0.26 -7.76 5.40
C ILE A 66 -1.03 -8.04 6.17
N ALA A 67 -1.89 -8.94 5.67
CA ALA A 67 -3.16 -9.25 6.34
C ALA A 67 -2.94 -9.87 7.71
N GLU A 68 -1.97 -10.78 7.83
CA GLU A 68 -1.59 -11.41 9.10
C GLU A 68 -1.01 -10.40 10.09
N ALA A 69 -0.14 -9.52 9.62
CA ALA A 69 0.41 -8.43 10.43
C ALA A 69 -0.69 -7.47 10.90
N ALA A 70 -1.60 -7.08 10.02
CA ALA A 70 -2.70 -6.21 10.38
C ALA A 70 -3.63 -6.85 11.42
N THR A 71 -3.93 -8.14 11.25
CA THR A 71 -4.76 -8.92 12.18
C THR A 71 -4.12 -8.98 13.57
N THR A 72 -2.81 -9.25 13.65
CA THR A 72 -2.08 -9.34 14.93
C THR A 72 -1.99 -8.01 15.69
N ALA A 73 -2.08 -6.87 15.01
CA ALA A 73 -2.15 -5.55 15.65
C ALA A 73 -3.54 -4.92 15.68
N HIS A 74 -4.60 -5.65 15.32
CA HIS A 74 -5.96 -5.12 15.26
C HIS A 74 -6.08 -3.86 14.37
N LEU A 75 -5.33 -3.83 13.27
CA LEU A 75 -5.39 -2.78 12.25
C LEU A 75 -6.14 -3.28 11.02
N ASP A 76 -6.72 -2.34 10.29
CA ASP A 76 -7.24 -2.59 8.95
C ASP A 76 -6.05 -2.89 7.99
N PRO A 77 -6.05 -4.00 7.24
CA PRO A 77 -4.97 -4.38 6.32
C PRO A 77 -4.64 -3.30 5.28
N ASP A 78 -5.60 -2.48 4.86
CA ASP A 78 -5.36 -1.42 3.88
C ASP A 78 -4.54 -0.23 4.46
N ARG A 79 -4.36 -0.22 5.79
CA ARG A 79 -3.45 0.71 6.48
C ARG A 79 -1.98 0.38 6.23
N LEU A 80 -1.64 -0.87 5.96
CA LEU A 80 -0.26 -1.29 5.72
C LEU A 80 0.13 -1.09 4.26
N SER A 81 1.38 -0.70 4.03
CA SER A 81 1.89 -0.34 2.69
C SER A 81 2.55 -1.54 2.04
N LEU A 82 2.16 -1.87 0.79
CA LEU A 82 2.83 -2.90 0.00
C LEU A 82 4.32 -2.59 -0.22
N THR A 83 4.65 -1.32 -0.49
CA THR A 83 6.05 -0.89 -0.66
C THR A 83 6.87 -1.14 0.60
N THR A 84 6.29 -0.84 1.77
CA THR A 84 6.95 -1.08 3.06
C THR A 84 7.12 -2.58 3.28
N ALA A 85 6.10 -3.39 3.02
CA ALA A 85 6.19 -4.84 3.14
C ALA A 85 7.28 -5.45 2.25
N LEU A 86 7.38 -5.04 0.99
CA LEU A 86 8.42 -5.51 0.08
C LEU A 86 9.82 -5.06 0.51
N HIS A 87 9.95 -3.83 1.01
CA HIS A 87 11.21 -3.33 1.53
C HIS A 87 11.65 -4.11 2.78
N THR A 88 10.73 -4.34 3.72
CA THR A 88 10.95 -5.16 4.90
C THR A 88 11.33 -6.57 4.50
N ALA A 89 10.58 -7.23 3.60
CA ALA A 89 10.90 -8.57 3.08
C ALA A 89 12.31 -8.66 2.56
N ARG A 90 12.71 -7.68 1.74
CA ARG A 90 14.05 -7.62 1.21
C ARG A 90 15.10 -7.46 2.30
N LEU A 91 14.88 -6.56 3.26
CA LEU A 91 15.81 -6.36 4.38
C LEU A 91 15.92 -7.61 5.24
N THR A 92 14.81 -8.24 5.61
CA THR A 92 14.80 -9.45 6.45
C THR A 92 15.59 -10.58 5.80
N VAL A 93 15.48 -10.75 4.48
CA VAL A 93 16.27 -11.74 3.73
C VAL A 93 17.75 -11.37 3.67
N ILE A 94 18.08 -10.09 3.43
CA ILE A 94 19.48 -9.63 3.37
C ILE A 94 20.17 -9.74 4.72
N THR A 95 19.47 -9.42 5.81
CA THR A 95 20.00 -9.46 7.18
C THR A 95 19.76 -10.80 7.87
N ALA A 96 19.23 -11.78 7.16
CA ALA A 96 18.90 -13.09 7.71
C ALA A 96 20.17 -13.75 8.28
N ARG A 97 20.12 -14.13 9.56
CA ARG A 97 21.15 -14.95 10.22
C ARG A 97 20.79 -16.42 10.26
N THR A 98 19.62 -16.76 9.73
CA THR A 98 19.05 -18.11 9.69
C THR A 98 18.46 -18.37 8.31
N SER A 99 18.54 -19.62 7.86
CA SER A 99 17.84 -20.11 6.68
C SER A 99 16.45 -20.67 7.00
N ASP A 100 16.04 -20.67 8.28
CA ASP A 100 14.72 -21.15 8.69
C ASP A 100 13.62 -20.23 8.13
N PRO A 101 12.73 -20.75 7.25
CA PRO A 101 11.67 -19.95 6.66
C PRO A 101 10.65 -19.46 7.70
N ALA A 102 10.42 -20.21 8.79
CA ALA A 102 9.46 -19.82 9.81
C ALA A 102 9.91 -18.56 10.57
N GLY A 103 11.17 -18.51 11.00
CA GLY A 103 11.75 -17.33 11.66
C GLY A 103 11.76 -16.08 10.78
N LEU A 104 12.00 -16.23 9.47
CA LEU A 104 11.97 -15.11 8.52
C LEU A 104 10.56 -14.55 8.31
N VAL A 105 9.56 -15.44 8.17
CA VAL A 105 8.16 -15.04 8.03
C VAL A 105 7.66 -14.33 9.31
N SER A 106 8.00 -14.84 10.48
CA SER A 106 7.63 -14.21 11.76
C SER A 106 8.19 -12.78 11.88
N SER A 107 9.45 -12.58 11.48
CA SER A 107 10.09 -11.27 11.46
C SER A 107 9.41 -10.29 10.49
N LEU A 108 8.86 -10.81 9.39
CA LEU A 108 8.15 -10.03 8.38
C LEU A 108 6.76 -9.59 8.79
N VAL A 109 6.03 -10.49 9.47
CA VAL A 109 4.66 -10.28 9.94
C VAL A 109 4.62 -9.30 11.13
N HIS A 110 5.75 -9.05 11.79
CA HIS A 110 5.79 -8.13 12.93
C HIS A 110 5.43 -6.69 12.52
N VAL A 111 4.30 -6.18 13.02
CA VAL A 111 3.64 -4.99 12.47
C VAL A 111 4.44 -3.69 12.66
N ARG A 112 5.35 -3.64 13.64
CA ARG A 112 6.31 -2.53 13.79
C ARG A 112 7.10 -2.28 12.50
N ASN A 113 7.29 -3.31 11.68
CA ASN A 113 8.04 -3.24 10.43
C ASN A 113 7.18 -2.80 9.24
N LEU A 114 5.85 -2.64 9.42
CA LEU A 114 4.89 -2.45 8.34
C LEU A 114 4.00 -1.20 8.50
N ALA A 115 3.86 -0.68 9.72
CA ALA A 115 2.93 0.39 10.03
C ALA A 115 3.59 1.78 10.03
N PRO A 116 3.12 2.74 9.20
CA PRO A 116 3.39 4.16 9.43
C PRO A 116 2.51 4.67 10.57
N VAL A 117 3.09 5.41 11.52
CA VAL A 117 2.44 5.92 12.74
C VAL A 117 1.17 6.75 12.45
N ARG A 118 1.10 7.47 11.32
CA ARG A 118 -0.10 8.17 10.82
C ARG A 118 -0.04 8.31 9.29
N ARG A 119 -1.16 8.10 8.59
CA ARG A 119 -1.32 8.54 7.18
C ARG A 119 -1.96 9.94 7.15
N ARG A 120 -1.41 10.82 6.30
CA ARG A 120 -2.00 12.14 6.04
C ARG A 120 -3.33 11.98 5.29
N SER A 121 -4.34 12.76 5.66
CA SER A 121 -5.57 12.84 4.86
C SER A 121 -5.23 13.32 3.46
N ARG A 122 -5.62 12.56 2.43
CA ARG A 122 -5.40 12.88 1.02
C ARG A 122 -6.72 13.35 0.40
N THR A 123 -7.12 14.57 0.72
CA THR A 123 -8.24 15.23 0.06
C THR A 123 -7.69 16.24 -0.93
N SER A 124 -7.85 15.98 -2.23
CA SER A 124 -7.66 16.99 -3.27
C SER A 124 -9.02 17.44 -3.76
N PRO A 125 -9.27 18.74 -3.94
CA PRO A 125 -10.51 19.18 -4.60
C PRO A 125 -10.60 18.50 -5.97
N ARG A 126 -11.80 18.03 -6.33
CA ARG A 126 -12.07 17.52 -7.68
C ARG A 126 -11.99 18.70 -8.65
N CYS A 127 -10.85 18.83 -9.31
CA CYS A 127 -10.64 19.80 -10.36
C CYS A 127 -10.43 19.07 -11.69
N VAL A 128 -10.92 19.66 -12.78
CA VAL A 128 -10.66 19.15 -14.13
C VAL A 128 -9.17 19.32 -14.41
N LYS A 129 -8.44 18.20 -14.58
CA LYS A 129 -7.03 18.24 -15.03
C LYS A 129 -6.99 18.84 -16.43
N ARG A 130 -6.47 20.06 -16.56
CA ARG A 130 -6.26 20.70 -17.86
C ARG A 130 -4.80 20.56 -18.27
N THR A 131 -4.57 20.06 -19.47
CA THR A 131 -3.30 20.16 -20.18
C THR A 131 -2.92 21.65 -20.28
N LEU A 132 -1.63 21.96 -20.10
CA LEU A 132 -1.08 23.31 -20.05
C LEU A 132 -1.67 24.19 -21.17
N SER A 133 -2.56 25.13 -20.83
CA SER A 133 -3.09 26.09 -21.81
C SER A 133 -2.26 27.37 -21.79
N PRO A 134 -1.90 27.95 -22.96
CA PRO A 134 -1.15 29.21 -23.04
C PRO A 134 -1.86 30.44 -22.45
N TYR A 135 -3.18 30.38 -22.23
CA TYR A 135 -3.97 31.51 -21.76
C TYR A 135 -3.96 31.70 -20.24
N ALA A 136 -3.97 32.96 -19.82
CA ALA A 136 -3.96 33.37 -18.41
C ALA A 136 -5.20 32.86 -17.65
N TYR A 137 -4.93 32.46 -16.41
CA TYR A 137 -5.82 31.73 -15.53
C TYR A 137 -6.89 32.63 -14.87
N ASN A 138 -8.16 32.24 -14.98
CA ASN A 138 -9.20 32.69 -14.04
C ASN A 138 -9.24 31.72 -12.86
N LYS A 139 -8.93 32.22 -11.65
CA LYS A 139 -9.03 31.47 -10.40
C LYS A 139 -10.41 30.83 -10.25
N THR A 140 -10.48 29.49 -10.20
CA THR A 140 -11.65 28.80 -9.66
C THR A 140 -11.83 29.26 -8.22
N LYS A 141 -12.81 30.15 -8.00
CA LYS A 141 -13.23 30.60 -6.68
C LYS A 141 -13.62 29.35 -5.88
N GLY A 142 -12.75 28.89 -4.98
CA GLY A 142 -13.00 27.71 -4.12
C GLY A 142 -11.85 26.73 -3.95
N SER A 143 -10.79 26.78 -4.77
CA SER A 143 -9.62 25.88 -4.59
C SER A 143 -8.62 26.44 -3.58
N VAL A 144 -9.02 26.60 -2.32
CA VAL A 144 -8.10 26.94 -1.23
C VAL A 144 -7.55 25.64 -0.64
N GLY A 145 -6.45 25.14 -1.20
CA GLY A 145 -5.68 24.08 -0.57
C GLY A 145 -5.29 24.54 0.83
N HIS A 146 -5.82 23.88 1.87
CA HIS A 146 -5.46 24.20 3.25
C HIS A 146 -4.06 23.66 3.55
N LYS A 147 -3.13 24.56 3.89
CA LYS A 147 -1.82 24.18 4.41
C LYS A 147 -1.98 23.88 5.90
N THR A 148 -1.81 22.62 6.29
CA THR A 148 -1.72 22.23 7.70
C THR A 148 -0.27 21.91 8.03
N THR A 149 0.30 22.66 8.96
CA THR A 149 1.59 22.37 9.60
C THR A 149 1.35 21.39 10.73
N VAL A 150 2.11 20.31 10.80
CA VAL A 150 2.05 19.31 11.87
C VAL A 150 3.40 19.30 12.56
N THR A 151 3.41 19.62 13.85
CA THR A 151 4.57 19.45 14.73
C THR A 151 4.43 18.11 15.45
N THR A 152 5.47 17.28 15.41
CA THR A 152 5.51 16.00 16.12
C THR A 152 6.70 15.98 17.07
N ASP A 153 6.41 15.85 18.35
CA ASP A 153 7.44 15.67 19.38
C ASP A 153 7.73 14.17 19.53
N VAL A 154 9.00 13.80 19.37
CA VAL A 154 9.46 12.41 19.52
C VAL A 154 10.21 12.31 20.84
N THR A 155 9.59 11.71 21.84
CA THR A 155 10.23 11.37 23.12
C THR A 155 10.89 9.99 23.01
N LEU A 156 12.22 9.98 23.05
CA LEU A 156 13.00 8.74 23.11
C LEU A 156 13.17 8.34 24.58
N LEU A 157 12.57 7.22 24.98
CA LEU A 157 12.81 6.61 26.29
C LEU A 157 14.04 5.70 26.20
N THR A 158 15.18 6.18 26.68
CA THR A 158 16.35 5.33 26.95
C THR A 158 16.09 4.52 28.21
N SER A 159 15.80 3.24 28.06
CA SER A 159 15.84 2.28 29.16
C SER A 159 17.31 2.03 29.52
N THR A 160 17.79 2.67 30.58
CA THR A 160 19.03 2.28 31.24
C THR A 160 18.77 1.00 32.01
N ALA A 161 19.21 -0.13 31.46
CA ALA A 161 19.37 -1.36 32.24
C ALA A 161 20.50 -1.11 33.26
N SER A 162 20.15 -1.13 34.55
CA SER A 162 21.12 -1.18 35.63
C SER A 162 21.83 -2.55 35.66
N PRO A 163 23.09 -2.59 36.10
CA PRO A 163 24.00 -3.73 35.97
C PRO A 163 23.59 -4.97 36.77
#